data_AF-A0A8B3XVN4-F1
#
_entry.id   AF-A0A8B3XVN4-F1
#
_cell.length_a   1.000
_cell.length_b   1.000
_cell.length_c   1.000
_cell.angle_alpha   90.00
_cell.angle_beta   90.00
_cell.angle_gamma   90.00
#
_symmetry.space_group_name_H-M   'P 1'
#
loop_
_entity.id
_entity.type
_entity.pdbx_description
1 polymer ?
#
loop_
_entity_poly.entity_id
_entity_poly.type
_entity_poly.pdbx_seq_one_letter_code
_entity_poly.pdbx_strand_id
1 'polypeptide(L)'
;MNYYEIPSLSNIYLEDSYVLSIREGEGSLAFELEAVLTENHPKYKNPQEGEMYCYRKIFLRFLNVDSFEWLDRSFMVYADALGEFDYGNIDSFIGCDGGYELTGDWGRVAIKGQAVDVIIED
;
A
#
# COMPACT_ATOMS: atom_id res chain seq x y z
N MET A 1 15.97 1.92 4.02
CA MET A 1 15.55 0.53 3.81
C MET A 1 14.41 0.56 2.79
N ASN A 2 14.46 -0.23 1.72
CA ASN A 2 13.35 -0.30 0.77
C ASN A 2 12.26 -1.25 1.28
N TYR A 3 11.02 -1.05 0.86
CA TYR A 3 9.89 -1.84 1.37
C TYR A 3 10.04 -3.35 1.14
N TYR A 4 10.65 -3.78 0.03
CA TYR A 4 10.83 -5.20 -0.28
C TYR A 4 11.84 -5.89 0.65
N GLU A 5 12.59 -5.12 1.45
CA GLU A 5 13.45 -5.64 2.52
C GLU A 5 12.64 -5.95 3.80
N ILE A 6 11.38 -5.49 3.88
CA ILE A 6 10.45 -5.81 4.97
C ILE A 6 9.83 -7.18 4.68
N PRO A 7 9.97 -8.18 5.57
CA PRO A 7 9.54 -9.55 5.29
C PRO A 7 8.06 -9.69 4.85
N SER A 8 7.15 -8.92 5.46
CA SER A 8 5.71 -8.93 5.13
C SER A 8 5.38 -8.35 3.75
N LEU A 9 6.31 -7.61 3.12
CA LEU A 9 6.13 -6.97 1.82
C LEU A 9 7.07 -7.53 0.74
N SER A 10 8.03 -8.39 1.10
CA SER A 10 9.06 -8.92 0.20
C SER A 10 8.55 -9.65 -1.04
N ASN A 11 7.28 -10.06 -1.06
CA ASN A 11 6.64 -10.75 -2.19
C ASN A 11 5.41 -10.00 -2.71
N ILE A 12 5.39 -8.68 -2.55
CA ILE A 12 4.37 -7.77 -3.05
C ILE A 12 5.06 -6.72 -3.92
N TYR A 13 4.53 -6.44 -5.10
CA TYR A 13 5.10 -5.44 -6.01
C TYR A 13 4.21 -4.20 -6.03
N LEU A 14 4.63 -3.17 -5.30
CA LEU A 14 3.77 -2.01 -5.01
C LEU A 14 3.60 -1.06 -6.19
N GLU A 15 4.56 -1.02 -7.10
CA GLU A 15 4.59 -0.07 -8.22
C GLU A 15 3.54 -0.39 -9.29
N ASP A 16 3.08 -1.65 -9.41
CA ASP A 16 1.93 -2.05 -10.24
C ASP A 16 0.71 -2.48 -9.40
N SER A 17 0.70 -2.13 -8.11
CA SER A 17 -0.46 -2.28 -7.22
C SER A 17 -1.27 -1.00 -7.17
N TYR A 18 -2.59 -1.09 -6.97
CA TYR A 18 -3.48 0.07 -6.94
C TYR A 18 -3.92 0.40 -5.52
N VAL A 19 -3.86 1.67 -5.14
CA VAL A 19 -4.39 2.17 -3.86
C VAL A 19 -5.89 2.41 -4.03
N LEU A 20 -6.70 1.64 -3.30
CA LEU A 20 -8.16 1.72 -3.34
C LEU A 20 -8.73 2.69 -2.31
N SER A 21 -8.10 2.77 -1.14
CA SER A 21 -8.47 3.73 -0.11
C SER A 21 -7.35 3.99 0.89
N ILE A 22 -7.38 5.15 1.54
CA ILE A 22 -6.47 5.52 2.61
C ILE A 22 -7.30 5.87 3.84
N ARG A 23 -7.10 5.14 4.93
CA ARG A 23 -7.88 5.24 6.16
C ARG A 23 -7.00 5.78 7.28
N GLU A 24 -7.34 6.97 7.74
CA GLU A 24 -6.69 7.64 8.88
C GLU A 24 -7.45 7.31 10.17
N GLY A 25 -6.73 6.95 11.23
CA GLY A 25 -7.29 6.69 12.56
C GLY A 25 -6.37 7.19 13.67
N GLU A 26 -6.85 7.19 14.91
CA GLU A 26 -6.00 7.52 16.05
C GLU A 26 -4.88 6.48 16.17
N GLY A 27 -3.62 6.92 16.03
CA GLY A 27 -2.44 6.05 16.08
C GLY A 27 -2.33 5.01 14.97
N SER A 28 -3.08 5.18 13.86
CA SER A 28 -3.05 4.24 12.74
C SER A 28 -3.25 4.92 11.38
N LEU A 29 -2.57 4.37 10.38
CA LEU A 29 -2.75 4.69 8.97
C LEU A 29 -2.82 3.37 8.20
N ALA A 30 -3.81 3.22 7.33
CA ALA A 30 -3.94 2.02 6.51
C ALA A 30 -4.21 2.37 5.05
N PHE A 31 -3.52 1.67 4.16
CA PHE A 31 -3.75 1.67 2.73
C PHE A 31 -4.46 0.36 2.38
N GLU A 32 -5.63 0.48 1.77
CA GLU A 32 -6.29 -0.65 1.11
C GLU A 32 -5.76 -0.70 -0.32
N LEU A 33 -5.21 -1.84 -0.70
CA LEU A 33 -4.57 -2.02 -2.01
C LEU A 33 -5.22 -3.17 -2.75
N GLU A 34 -5.37 -3.03 -4.07
CA GLU A 34 -5.34 -4.18 -4.97
C GLU A 34 -3.88 -4.47 -5.32
N ALA A 35 -3.28 -5.41 -4.58
CA ALA A 35 -1.85 -5.64 -4.60
C ALA A 35 -1.42 -6.76 -5.54
N VAL A 36 -0.33 -6.54 -6.26
CA VAL A 36 0.34 -7.54 -7.07
C VAL A 36 1.16 -8.46 -6.17
N LEU A 37 0.77 -9.72 -6.10
CA LEU A 37 1.59 -10.76 -5.48
C LEU A 37 2.61 -11.30 -6.47
N THR A 38 3.86 -11.46 -6.04
CA THR A 38 4.90 -12.13 -6.83
C THR A 38 4.78 -13.65 -6.73
N GLU A 39 5.40 -14.40 -7.65
CA GLU A 39 5.33 -15.87 -7.71
C GLU A 39 5.80 -16.58 -6.42
N ASN A 40 6.64 -15.92 -5.62
CA ASN A 40 7.15 -16.45 -4.36
C ASN A 40 6.17 -16.24 -3.18
N HIS A 41 5.10 -15.48 -3.38
CA HIS A 41 4.11 -15.23 -2.33
C HIS A 41 3.28 -16.52 -2.06
N PRO A 42 3.08 -16.95 -0.80
CA PRO A 42 2.34 -18.19 -0.49
C PRO A 42 0.89 -18.24 -1.01
N LYS A 43 0.24 -17.08 -1.14
CA LYS A 43 -1.11 -16.92 -1.72
C LYS A 43 -1.14 -16.65 -3.24
N TYR A 44 0.02 -16.68 -3.91
CA TYR A 44 0.10 -16.50 -5.36
C TYR A 44 -0.73 -17.56 -6.09
N LYS A 45 -1.42 -17.13 -7.15
CA LYS A 45 -2.06 -17.99 -8.14
C LYS A 45 -1.77 -17.38 -9.51
N ASN A 46 -1.87 -18.17 -10.57
CA ASN A 46 -1.78 -17.61 -11.92
C ASN A 46 -2.84 -16.49 -12.09
N PRO A 47 -2.49 -15.39 -12.79
CA PRO A 47 -3.46 -14.34 -13.14
C PRO A 47 -4.68 -14.92 -13.84
N GLN A 48 -5.85 -14.31 -13.65
CA GLN A 48 -7.06 -14.68 -14.37
C GLN A 48 -6.96 -14.27 -15.85
N GLU A 49 -7.88 -14.77 -16.69
CA GLU A 49 -7.92 -14.37 -18.10
C GLU A 49 -8.15 -12.85 -18.22
N GLY A 50 -7.21 -12.17 -18.88
CA GLY A 50 -7.23 -10.71 -19.03
C GLY A 50 -6.48 -9.93 -17.95
N GLU A 51 -6.06 -10.58 -16.85
CA GLU A 51 -5.20 -9.96 -15.84
C GLU A 51 -3.72 -10.08 -16.22
N MET A 52 -2.94 -9.03 -15.95
CA MET A 52 -1.47 -9.05 -16.12
C MET A 52 -0.76 -9.73 -14.94
N TYR A 53 -1.32 -9.60 -13.73
CA TYR A 53 -0.70 -10.00 -12.47
C TYR A 53 -1.67 -10.75 -11.55
N CYS A 54 -1.13 -11.38 -10.51
CA CYS A 54 -1.93 -11.98 -9.45
C CYS A 54 -2.36 -10.90 -8.44
N TYR A 55 -3.48 -10.23 -8.72
CA TYR A 55 -4.03 -9.20 -7.84
C TYR A 55 -4.74 -9.78 -6.60
N ARG A 56 -4.54 -9.17 -5.43
CA ARG A 56 -5.27 -9.47 -4.19
C ARG A 56 -5.58 -8.20 -3.41
N LYS A 57 -6.79 -8.12 -2.84
CA LYS A 57 -7.12 -7.07 -1.88
C LYS A 57 -6.35 -7.29 -0.58
N ILE A 58 -5.61 -6.26 -0.16
CA ILE A 58 -4.82 -6.27 1.07
C ILE A 58 -4.99 -4.96 1.84
N PHE A 59 -4.71 -5.00 3.14
CA PHE A 59 -4.48 -3.82 3.96
C PHE A 59 -3.02 -3.75 4.36
N LEU A 60 -2.32 -2.72 3.87
CA LEU A 60 -1.03 -2.29 4.39
C LEU A 60 -1.28 -1.35 5.57
N ARG A 61 -0.91 -1.78 6.78
CA ARG A 61 -1.24 -1.07 8.02
C ARG A 61 0.01 -0.63 8.76
N PHE A 62 -0.01 0.61 9.22
CA PHE A 62 0.95 1.16 10.16
C PHE A 62 0.30 1.17 11.54
N LEU A 63 0.88 0.42 12.48
CA LEU A 63 0.36 0.25 13.83
C LEU A 63 1.27 0.93 14.85
N ASN A 64 0.69 1.36 15.98
CA ASN A 64 1.39 2.10 17.02
C ASN A 64 2.12 3.33 16.43
N VAL A 65 1.41 4.06 15.56
CA VAL A 65 1.94 5.26 14.92
C VAL A 65 1.94 6.38 15.95
N ASP A 66 3.11 6.89 16.31
CA ASP A 66 3.25 8.03 17.21
C ASP A 66 2.65 9.30 16.58
N SER A 67 2.87 9.45 15.27
CA SER A 67 2.29 10.51 14.45
C SER A 67 2.50 10.18 12.97
N PHE A 68 1.66 10.72 12.11
CA PHE A 68 1.92 10.80 10.68
C PHE A 68 1.64 12.21 10.18
N GLU A 69 2.37 12.63 9.16
CA GLU A 69 2.29 13.96 8.56
C GLU A 69 2.20 13.83 7.05
N TRP A 70 1.20 14.48 6.47
CA TRP A 70 1.07 14.61 5.03
C TRP A 70 1.90 15.80 4.56
N LEU A 71 3.01 15.51 3.88
CA LEU A 71 3.90 16.51 3.30
C LEU A 71 3.31 17.09 2.01
N ASP A 72 2.56 16.26 1.29
CA ASP A 72 1.70 16.65 0.18
C ASP A 72 0.46 15.74 0.16
N ARG A 73 -0.69 16.25 -0.25
CA ARG A 73 -1.95 15.50 -0.27
C ARG A 73 -2.73 15.85 -1.53
N SER A 74 -2.91 14.86 -2.39
CA SER A 74 -3.63 15.00 -3.65
C SER A 74 -4.62 13.86 -3.82
N PHE A 75 -5.75 13.93 -3.12
CA PHE A 75 -6.89 13.03 -3.35
C PHE A 75 -7.67 13.52 -4.59
N MET A 76 -7.03 13.51 -5.77
CA MET A 76 -7.77 13.60 -7.03
C MET A 76 -8.38 12.23 -7.32
N VAL A 77 -9.70 12.16 -7.22
CA VAL A 77 -10.44 10.91 -7.36
C VAL A 77 -10.78 10.69 -8.82
N TYR A 78 -10.20 9.67 -9.45
CA TYR A 78 -10.71 9.12 -10.71
C TYR A 78 -11.72 8.02 -10.34
N ALA A 79 -13.00 8.38 -10.27
CA ALA A 79 -14.05 7.36 -10.18
C ALA A 79 -14.17 6.71 -11.56
N ASP A 80 -13.89 5.42 -11.66
CA ASP A 80 -14.22 4.67 -12.86
C ASP A 80 -15.75 4.52 -12.99
N ALA A 81 -16.22 3.96 -14.11
CA ALA A 81 -17.65 3.79 -14.37
C ALA A 81 -18.37 2.83 -13.38
N LEU A 82 -17.63 2.17 -12.49
CA LEU A 82 -18.11 1.23 -11.48
C LEU A 82 -18.06 1.81 -10.06
N GLY A 83 -17.42 2.97 -9.87
CA GLY A 83 -17.31 3.65 -8.58
C GLY A 83 -16.21 3.08 -7.68
N GLU A 84 -15.30 2.28 -8.23
CA GLU A 84 -14.09 1.90 -7.50
C GLU A 84 -13.09 3.06 -7.59
N PHE A 85 -12.55 3.45 -6.42
CA PHE A 85 -11.60 4.54 -6.32
C PHE A 85 -10.21 4.00 -6.61
N ASP A 86 -9.52 4.59 -7.59
CA ASP A 86 -8.10 4.37 -7.84
C ASP A 86 -7.37 5.67 -7.51
N TYR A 87 -6.47 5.59 -6.53
CA TYR A 87 -5.61 6.68 -6.10
C TYR A 87 -4.21 6.62 -6.73
N GLY A 88 -4.01 5.74 -7.71
CA GLY A 88 -2.72 5.39 -8.28
C GLY A 88 -1.99 4.36 -7.43
N ASN A 89 -0.71 4.15 -7.71
CA ASN A 89 0.15 3.19 -7.04
C ASN A 89 0.93 3.82 -5.86
N ILE A 90 1.72 3.00 -5.18
CA ILE A 90 2.76 3.49 -4.25
C ILE A 90 4.08 3.51 -5.02
N ASP A 91 4.53 4.70 -5.42
CA ASP A 91 5.76 4.89 -6.21
C ASP A 91 7.04 4.61 -5.40
N SER A 92 7.00 4.94 -4.11
CA SER A 92 8.13 4.73 -3.22
C SER A 92 7.66 4.50 -1.80
N PHE A 93 8.28 3.53 -1.15
CA PHE A 93 8.12 3.22 0.26
C PHE A 93 9.49 2.93 0.85
N ILE A 94 9.96 3.87 1.67
CA ILE A 94 11.29 3.87 2.27
C ILE A 94 11.17 3.91 3.80
N GLY A 95 11.85 2.97 4.46
CA GLY A 95 12.13 3.02 5.90
C GLY A 95 13.23 4.03 6.22
N CYS A 96 12.93 4.90 7.17
CA CYS A 96 13.78 5.97 7.70
C CYS A 96 14.05 5.75 9.20
N ASP A 97 14.88 6.60 9.81
CA ASP A 97 15.14 6.54 11.25
C ASP A 97 13.85 6.79 12.05
N GLY A 98 13.31 5.72 12.64
CA GLY A 98 12.12 5.77 13.50
C GLY A 98 10.78 5.80 12.75
N GLY A 99 10.76 5.45 11.46
CA GLY A 99 9.54 5.58 10.67
C GLY A 99 9.63 5.16 9.22
N TYR A 100 8.67 5.64 8.44
CA TYR A 100 8.53 5.35 7.03
C TYR A 100 8.12 6.61 6.27
N GLU A 101 8.50 6.67 5.01
CA GLU A 101 8.00 7.66 4.06
C GLU A 101 7.44 6.94 2.84
N LEU A 102 6.21 7.32 2.47
CA LEU A 102 5.52 6.78 1.30
C LEU A 102 5.12 7.92 0.36
N THR A 103 5.18 7.64 -0.93
CA THR A 103 4.76 8.56 -2.00
C THR A 103 3.93 7.82 -3.05
N GLY A 104 2.97 8.53 -3.63
CA GLY A 104 2.24 8.14 -4.83
C GLY A 104 1.46 9.34 -5.37
N ASP A 105 0.59 9.10 -6.35
CA ASP A 105 -0.30 10.15 -6.90
C ASP A 105 -1.23 10.78 -5.83
N TRP A 106 -1.55 10.00 -4.79
CA TRP A 106 -2.31 10.44 -3.62
C TRP A 106 -1.55 11.40 -2.69
N GLY A 107 -0.25 11.59 -2.91
CA GLY A 107 0.61 12.52 -2.20
C GLY A 107 1.78 11.85 -1.50
N ARG A 108 2.29 12.51 -0.46
CA ARG A 108 3.46 12.09 0.30
C ARG A 108 3.17 12.13 1.80
N VAL A 109 3.40 11.01 2.47
CA VAL A 109 3.19 10.88 3.91
C VAL A 109 4.46 10.40 4.62
N ALA A 110 4.80 11.08 5.70
CA ALA A 110 5.83 10.66 6.64
C ALA A 110 5.15 10.07 7.88
N ILE A 111 5.56 8.88 8.30
CA ILE A 111 4.96 8.12 9.39
C ILE A 111 6.05 7.88 10.43
N LYS A 112 5.79 8.24 11.69
CA LYS A 112 6.64 7.90 12.83
C LYS A 112 6.04 6.73 13.58
N GLY A 113 6.82 5.65 13.71
CA GLY A 113 6.35 4.38 14.25
C GLY A 113 7.08 3.21 13.59
N GLN A 114 7.02 2.02 14.20
CA GLN A 114 7.89 0.91 13.81
C GLN A 114 7.18 -0.33 13.26
N ALA A 115 5.85 -0.44 13.40
CA ALA A 115 5.15 -1.66 13.01
C ALA A 115 4.41 -1.49 11.68
N VAL A 116 4.82 -2.29 10.68
CA VAL A 116 4.15 -2.47 9.39
C VAL A 116 3.57 -3.86 9.35
N ASP A 117 2.29 -3.97 9.03
CA ASP A 117 1.58 -5.22 8.91
C ASP A 117 0.80 -5.28 7.59
N VAL A 118 0.64 -6.50 7.06
CA VAL A 118 -0.11 -6.77 5.84
C VAL A 118 -1.17 -7.81 6.12
N ILE A 119 -2.44 -7.43 5.99
CA ILE A 119 -3.56 -8.37 5.99
C ILE A 119 -4.00 -8.61 4.56
N ILE A 120 -4.11 -9.87 4.16
CA ILE A 120 -4.67 -10.25 2.85
C ILE A 120 -6.10 -10.70 3.07
N GLU A 121 -7.05 -10.07 2.38
CA GLU A 121 -8.45 -10.53 2.37
C GLU A 121 -8.55 -11.86 1.60
N ASP A 122 -9.35 -12.79 2.13
CA ASP A 122 -9.58 -14.12 1.55
C ASP A 122 -10.72 -14.13 0.53
#